data_AF-A0AAN7JL49-F1
#
_entry.id   AF-A0AAN7JL49-F1
#
_cell.length_a   1.000
_cell.length_b   1.000
_cell.length_c   1.000
_cell.angle_alpha   90.00
_cell.angle_beta   90.00
_cell.angle_gamma   90.00
#
_symmetry.space_group_name_H-M   'P 1'
#
loop_
_entity.id
_entity.type
_entity.pdbx_description
1 polymer ?
#
loop_
_entity_poly.entity_id
_entity_poly.type
_entity_poly.pdbx_seq_one_letter_code
_entity_poly.pdbx_strand_id
1 'polypeptide(L)'
;MIILQTRFIVMGNLFYSEYRIHRLFDLKGSSHGRTTEKSLGEIDETTTLKDLDLDFIFHLQRNWFQGFIGQIERDCEFLESKGIMDYSLLVGLHFRDDNACDKMGLSPFLLRSGNH
;
A
#
# COMPACT_ATOMS: atom_id res chain seq x y z
N MET A 1 11.37 32.25 27.34
CA MET A 1 10.14 32.16 26.52
C MET A 1 10.54 31.61 25.17
N ILE A 2 10.27 30.34 24.91
CA ILE A 2 10.57 29.70 23.62
C ILE A 2 9.35 29.95 22.74
N ILE A 3 9.51 30.69 21.64
CA ILE A 3 8.44 30.88 20.67
C ILE A 3 8.40 29.61 19.81
N LEU A 4 7.34 28.82 19.93
CA LEU A 4 7.12 27.68 19.04
C LEU A 4 6.65 28.23 17.68
N GLN A 5 7.50 28.09 16.67
CA GLN A 5 7.16 28.44 15.29
C GLN A 5 6.65 27.18 14.57
N THR A 6 5.40 27.21 14.11
CA THR A 6 4.82 26.12 13.30
C THR A 6 5.16 26.32 11.82
N ARG A 7 5.62 25.27 11.15
CA ARG A 7 5.81 25.21 9.70
C ARG A 7 4.94 24.09 9.15
N PHE A 8 4.26 24.34 8.03
CA PHE A 8 3.44 23.34 7.33
C PHE A 8 3.79 23.35 5.85
N ILE A 9 3.53 22.23 5.18
CA ILE A 9 3.70 22.06 3.74
C ILE A 9 2.33 21.69 3.17
N VAL A 10 1.95 22.32 2.07
CA VAL A 10 0.75 21.96 1.31
C VAL A 10 1.20 21.17 0.09
N MET A 11 0.64 19.98 -0.10
CA MET A 11 0.96 19.06 -1.19
C MET A 11 -0.31 18.43 -1.76
N GLY A 12 -0.19 17.78 -2.92
CA GLY A 12 -1.30 17.06 -3.52
C GLY A 12 -1.75 15.88 -2.66
N ASN A 13 -3.07 15.64 -2.59
CA ASN A 13 -3.62 14.44 -1.98
C ASN A 13 -3.58 13.29 -2.98
N LEU A 14 -2.78 12.26 -2.68
CA LEU A 14 -2.61 11.07 -3.53
C LEU A 14 -3.90 10.24 -3.67
N PHE A 15 -4.82 10.31 -2.71
CA PHE A 15 -6.05 9.52 -2.68
C PHE A 15 -7.30 10.32 -2.98
N TYR A 16 -7.15 11.51 -3.55
CA TYR A 16 -8.30 12.27 -4.02
C TYR A 16 -8.88 11.60 -5.27
N SER A 17 -9.89 10.77 -5.07
CA SER A 17 -10.58 10.04 -6.13
C SER A 17 -12.07 9.88 -5.82
N GLU A 18 -12.89 9.67 -6.84
CA GLU A 18 -14.32 9.33 -6.69
C GLU A 18 -14.53 7.89 -6.16
N TYR A 19 -13.46 7.09 -6.14
CA TYR A 19 -13.47 5.71 -5.68
C TYR A 19 -13.08 5.60 -4.21
N ARG A 20 -13.79 4.75 -3.48
CA ARG A 20 -13.52 4.46 -2.08
C ARG A 20 -12.22 3.65 -1.92
N ILE A 21 -11.30 4.12 -1.09
CA ILE A 21 -10.10 3.34 -0.74
C ILE A 21 -10.46 2.37 0.38
N HIS A 22 -10.35 1.07 0.12
CA HIS A 22 -10.71 0.00 1.05
C HIS A 22 -9.53 -0.49 1.88
N ARG A 23 -8.31 -0.37 1.33
CA ARG A 23 -7.05 -0.71 2.02
C ARG A 23 -6.00 0.34 1.69
N LEU A 24 -5.23 0.70 2.70
CA LEU A 24 -4.15 1.67 2.59
C LEU A 24 -2.87 1.04 3.12
N PHE A 25 -1.77 1.15 2.39
CA PHE A 25 -0.47 0.60 2.76
C PHE A 25 0.63 1.66 2.73
N ASP A 26 1.48 1.68 3.75
CA ASP A 26 2.77 2.36 3.82
C ASP A 26 3.86 1.30 3.67
N LEU A 27 4.51 1.27 2.50
CA LEU A 27 5.52 0.28 2.17
C LEU A 27 6.90 0.94 2.11
N LYS A 28 7.86 0.46 2.90
CA LYS A 28 9.27 0.90 2.82
C LYS A 28 10.23 -0.19 2.32
N GLY A 29 9.81 -1.45 2.28
CA GLY A 29 10.64 -2.61 1.96
C GLY A 29 11.49 -3.13 3.13
N SER A 30 11.35 -2.57 4.34
CA SER A 30 12.01 -3.09 5.54
C SER A 30 11.09 -4.03 6.33
N SER A 31 11.59 -4.68 7.39
CA SER A 31 10.79 -5.61 8.22
C SER A 31 10.64 -5.16 9.67
N HIS A 32 11.60 -4.39 10.19
CA HIS A 32 11.56 -3.96 11.59
C HIS A 32 10.48 -2.88 11.80
N GLY A 33 9.55 -3.12 12.73
CA GLY A 33 8.44 -2.20 13.01
C GLY A 33 7.39 -2.09 11.90
N ARG A 34 7.36 -3.07 10.99
CA ARG A 34 6.52 -3.10 9.78
C ARG A 34 5.26 -3.93 9.88
N THR A 35 4.72 -4.03 11.09
CA THR A 35 3.40 -4.60 11.36
C THR A 35 2.54 -3.51 11.97
N THR A 36 1.25 -3.54 11.67
CA THR A 36 0.25 -2.67 12.29
C THR A 36 -0.13 -3.24 13.67
N GLU A 37 -0.29 -2.36 14.66
CA GLU A 37 -0.60 -2.80 16.04
C GLU A 37 -2.06 -3.23 16.22
N LYS A 38 -2.94 -2.82 15.30
CA LYS A 38 -4.37 -3.16 15.33
C LYS A 38 -4.59 -4.62 15.02
N SER A 39 -5.51 -5.24 15.76
CA SER A 39 -5.95 -6.60 15.48
C SER A 39 -6.80 -6.65 14.21
N LEU A 40 -6.89 -7.81 13.54
CA LEU A 40 -7.65 -8.00 12.29
C LEU A 40 -9.11 -7.50 12.36
N GLY A 41 -9.75 -7.55 13.54
CA GLY A 41 -11.12 -7.07 13.75
C GLY A 41 -11.25 -5.55 13.90
N GLU A 42 -10.13 -4.84 14.08
CA GLU A 42 -10.07 -3.37 14.26
C GLU A 42 -9.52 -2.66 13.02
N ILE A 43 -9.15 -3.42 11.97
CA ILE A 43 -8.68 -2.87 10.71
C ILE A 43 -9.88 -2.28 9.97
N ASP A 44 -9.87 -0.97 9.87
CA ASP A 44 -10.80 -0.19 9.07
C ASP A 44 -10.08 0.49 7.90
N GLU A 45 -10.82 1.24 7.09
CA GLU A 45 -10.30 1.92 5.91
C GLU A 45 -9.39 3.11 6.24
N THR A 46 -9.39 3.56 7.49
CA THR A 46 -8.49 4.61 7.97
C THR A 46 -7.15 4.03 8.45
N THR A 47 -7.08 2.71 8.58
CA THR A 47 -5.90 2.01 9.06
C THR A 47 -4.89 1.90 7.92
N THR A 48 -3.70 2.46 8.16
CA THR A 48 -2.56 2.33 7.26
C THR A 48 -1.78 1.07 7.62
N LEU A 49 -1.90 0.05 6.77
CA LEU A 49 -1.18 -1.21 6.86
C LEU A 49 0.28 -1.04 6.43
N LYS A 50 1.15 -1.97 6.83
CA LYS A 50 2.59 -1.89 6.56
C LYS A 50 3.10 -3.11 5.79
N ASP A 51 4.41 -3.18 5.59
CA ASP A 51 5.07 -4.20 4.76
C ASP A 51 4.75 -5.65 5.16
N LEU A 52 4.67 -5.96 6.45
CA LEU A 52 4.39 -7.33 6.93
C LEU A 52 2.89 -7.65 6.99
N ASP A 53 2.03 -6.64 6.85
CA ASP A 53 0.58 -6.81 6.78
C ASP A 53 0.10 -7.02 5.33
N LEU A 54 1.00 -6.84 4.35
CA LEU A 54 0.68 -6.94 2.93
C LEU A 54 0.51 -8.41 2.52
N ASP A 55 -0.74 -8.81 2.32
CA ASP A 55 -1.15 -10.15 1.87
C ASP A 55 -1.56 -10.19 0.38
N PHE A 56 -1.27 -9.12 -0.38
CA PHE A 56 -1.64 -8.98 -1.78
C PHE A 56 -0.47 -9.12 -2.75
N ILE A 57 -0.76 -9.66 -3.94
CA ILE A 57 0.12 -9.63 -5.10
C ILE A 57 -0.49 -8.72 -6.16
N PHE A 58 0.21 -7.64 -6.49
CA PHE A 58 -0.24 -6.67 -7.48
C PHE A 58 0.04 -7.18 -8.90
N HIS A 59 -1.03 -7.31 -9.68
CA HIS A 59 -0.93 -7.70 -11.09
C HIS A 59 -1.17 -6.48 -11.97
N LEU A 60 -0.15 -6.09 -12.72
CA LEU A 60 -0.19 -4.98 -13.66
C LEU A 60 0.01 -5.50 -15.08
N GLN A 61 -0.63 -4.86 -16.05
CA GLN A 61 -0.32 -5.11 -17.46
C GLN A 61 1.14 -4.76 -17.74
N ARG A 62 1.80 -5.51 -18.63
CA ARG A 62 3.25 -5.45 -18.85
C ARG A 62 3.77 -4.04 -19.14
N ASN A 63 3.07 -3.29 -19.99
CA ASN A 63 3.40 -1.91 -20.35
C ASN A 63 3.31 -0.97 -19.15
N TRP A 64 2.25 -1.08 -18.34
CA TRP A 64 2.08 -0.29 -17.13
C TRP A 64 3.14 -0.61 -16.08
N PHE A 65 3.44 -1.90 -15.88
CA PHE A 65 4.49 -2.33 -14.96
C PHE A 65 5.85 -1.77 -15.34
N GLN A 66 6.23 -1.84 -16.62
CA GLN A 66 7.51 -1.32 -17.10
C GLN A 66 7.63 0.20 -16.88
N GLY A 67 6.58 0.96 -17.20
CA GLY A 67 6.55 2.40 -16.96
C GLY A 67 6.64 2.75 -15.48
N PHE A 68 5.91 2.02 -14.64
CA PHE A 68 5.86 2.20 -13.20
C PHE A 68 7.21 1.91 -12.53
N ILE A 69 7.82 0.76 -12.80
CA ILE A 69 9.12 0.40 -12.23
C ILE A 69 10.21 1.37 -12.70
N GLY A 70 10.23 1.72 -14.00
CA GLY A 70 11.20 2.68 -14.49
C GLY A 70 11.06 4.07 -13.86
N GLN A 71 9.86 4.47 -13.44
CA GLN A 71 9.67 5.71 -12.68
C GLN A 71 10.18 5.58 -11.24
N ILE A 72 9.86 4.48 -10.55
CA ILE A 72 10.36 4.20 -9.20
C ILE A 72 11.89 4.23 -9.17
N GLU A 73 12.56 3.59 -10.13
CA GLU A 73 14.02 3.58 -10.22
C GLU A 73 14.59 4.99 -10.28
N ARG A 74 14.04 5.85 -11.17
CA ARG A 74 14.48 7.25 -11.30
C ARG A 74 14.22 8.07 -10.03
N ASP A 75 13.09 7.86 -9.37
CA ASP A 75 12.75 8.59 -8.15
C ASP A 75 13.66 8.15 -6.97
N CYS A 76 13.96 6.86 -6.87
CA CYS A 76 14.91 6.33 -5.90
C CYS A 76 16.34 6.88 -6.15
N GLU A 77 16.81 6.88 -7.39
CA GLU A 77 18.11 7.48 -7.76
C GLU A 77 18.17 8.97 -7.35
N PHE A 78 17.08 9.72 -7.58
CA PHE A 78 17.01 11.11 -7.17
C PHE A 78 17.07 11.27 -5.64
N LEU A 79 16.27 10.51 -4.89
CA LEU A 79 16.25 10.58 -3.42
C LEU A 79 17.61 10.19 -2.82
N GLU A 80 18.24 9.15 -3.35
CA GLU A 80 19.59 8.72 -2.96
C GLU A 80 20.62 9.83 -3.21
N SER A 81 20.57 10.48 -4.38
CA SER A 81 21.46 11.60 -4.72
C SER A 81 21.34 12.80 -3.76
N LYS A 82 20.18 12.94 -3.09
CA LYS A 82 19.91 13.97 -2.08
C LYS A 82 20.18 13.50 -0.65
N GLY A 83 20.57 12.23 -0.46
CA GLY A 83 20.75 11.62 0.86
C GLY A 83 19.44 11.51 1.64
N ILE A 84 18.30 11.46 0.95
CA ILE A 84 16.98 11.34 1.57
C ILE A 84 16.67 9.85 1.76
N MET A 85 16.33 9.47 2.98
CA MET A 85 15.95 8.10 3.36
C MET A 85 14.61 8.12 4.11
N ASP A 86 14.15 6.95 4.55
CA ASP A 86 12.92 6.79 5.33
C ASP A 86 11.62 7.21 4.62
N TYR A 87 11.64 7.27 3.28
CA TYR A 87 10.43 7.47 2.47
C TYR A 87 9.67 6.15 2.29
N SER A 88 8.36 6.26 2.13
CA SER A 88 7.46 5.14 1.88
C SER A 88 6.73 5.30 0.56
N LEU A 89 6.44 4.18 -0.09
CA LEU A 89 5.46 4.12 -1.16
C LEU A 89 4.07 3.93 -0.53
N LEU A 90 3.22 4.95 -0.71
CA LEU A 90 1.86 4.92 -0.22
C LEU A 90 0.94 4.31 -1.29
N VAL A 91 0.24 3.22 -0.94
CA VAL A 91 -0.59 2.45 -1.88
C VAL A 91 -2.02 2.37 -1.37
N GLY A 92 -2.96 2.86 -2.15
CA GLY A 92 -4.40 2.75 -1.87
C GLY A 92 -5.05 1.75 -2.81
N LEU A 93 -5.83 0.81 -2.27
CA LEU A 93 -6.56 -0.18 -3.05
C LEU A 93 -8.06 0.10 -3.02
N HIS A 94 -8.63 0.17 -4.20
CA HIS A 94 -10.07 0.13 -4.42
C HIS A 94 -10.44 -1.22 -5.04
N PHE A 95 -11.35 -1.95 -4.38
CA PHE A 95 -12.00 -3.09 -4.98
C PHE A 95 -13.23 -2.61 -5.72
N ARG A 96 -13.33 -2.98 -7.00
CA ARG A 96 -14.56 -2.79 -7.75
C ARG A 96 -15.60 -3.73 -7.13
N ASP A 97 -16.76 -3.20 -6.76
CA ASP A 97 -17.92 -3.99 -6.33
C ASP A 97 -18.41 -4.85 -7.51
N ASP A 98 -17.74 -5.97 -7.77
CA ASP A 98 -18.32 -7.08 -8.50
C ASP A 98 -18.98 -7.96 -7.44
N ASN A 99 -20.32 -8.08 -7.47
CA ASN A 99 -21.16 -8.91 -6.60
C ASN A 99 -20.73 -10.39 -6.56
N ALA A 100 -19.60 -10.74 -5.93
CA ALA A 100 -19.09 -12.10 -5.86
C ALA A 100 -18.07 -12.37 -4.73
N CYS A 101 -17.89 -11.50 -3.73
CA CYS A 101 -16.98 -11.78 -2.62
C CYS A 101 -17.58 -11.56 -1.23
N ASP A 102 -18.78 -12.10 -1.01
CA ASP A 102 -19.26 -12.47 0.33
C ASP A 102 -18.76 -13.89 0.73
N LYS A 103 -17.67 -14.36 0.09
CA LYS A 103 -17.02 -15.64 0.36
C LYS A 103 -15.50 -15.51 0.46
N MET A 104 -15.01 -14.51 1.20
CA MET A 104 -13.66 -14.57 1.75
C MET A 104 -13.66 -15.51 2.95
N GLY A 105 -13.54 -16.80 2.66
CA GLY A 105 -13.29 -17.84 3.66
C GLY A 105 -12.44 -19.01 3.16
N LEU A 106 -12.08 -19.07 1.87
CA LEU A 106 -11.25 -20.15 1.34
C LEU A 106 -10.28 -19.60 0.29
N SER A 107 -8.99 -19.85 0.50
CA SER A 107 -7.97 -19.57 -0.50
C SER A 107 -8.24 -20.42 -1.77
N PRO A 108 -8.01 -19.88 -2.98
CA PRO A 108 -8.18 -20.64 -4.23
C PRO A 108 -7.22 -21.82 -4.37
N PHE A 109 -6.21 -21.93 -3.50
CA PHE A 109 -5.15 -22.91 -3.59
C PHE A 109 -5.50 -24.30 -3.03
N LEU A 110 -6.59 -24.44 -2.26
CA LEU A 110 -6.99 -25.73 -1.67
C LEU A 110 -7.97 -26.55 -2.53
N LEU A 111 -8.50 -26.00 -3.63
CA LEU A 111 -9.48 -26.68 -4.49
C LEU A 111 -8.87 -27.56 -5.60
N ARG A 112 -7.54 -27.70 -5.66
CA ARG A 112 -6.85 -28.40 -6.76
C ARG A 112 -6.15 -29.72 -6.36
N SER A 113 -6.49 -30.31 -5.21
CA SER A 113 -6.03 -31.66 -4.88
C SER A 113 -7.19 -32.50 -4.36
N GLY A 114 -7.74 -33.33 -5.24
CA GLY A 114 -8.88 -34.19 -4.93
C GLY A 114 -9.59 -34.65 -6.19
N ASN A 115 -8.91 -35.47 -7.00
CA ASN A 115 -9.51 -36.50 -7.86
C ASN A 115 -8.40 -37.31 -8.51
N HIS A 116 -8.02 -38.42 -7.85
CA HIS A 116 -7.76 -39.74 -8.44
C HIS A 116 -7.69 -40.76 -7.31
#